data_AF-A0ABD3WPF7-F1
#
_entry.id   AF-A0ABD3WPF7-F1
#
_cell.length_a   1.000
_cell.length_b   1.000
_cell.length_c   1.000
_cell.angle_alpha   90.00
_cell.angle_beta   90.00
_cell.angle_gamma   90.00
#
_symmetry.space_group_name_H-M   'P 1'
#
loop_
_entity.id
_entity.type
_entity.pdbx_description
1 polymer ?
#
loop_
_entity_poly.entity_id
_entity_poly.type
_entity_poly.pdbx_seq_one_letter_code
_entity_poly.pdbx_strand_id
1 'polypeptide(L)'
;MPMGHILHLQMLWDYITLEQAYGTYIKLEQAYGTYITLEQAYGIYITLKQAYGTYITLKQAYVTSLTLEQAYGTYFTLEQAYGTSITLEKAYGTSVTLDQAYGTYCTLEQAHETYITLEQAYGTFITLEQAYGIYITLEQAYGTFITLEQAHETFITL
;
A
#
# COMPACT_ATOMS: atom_id res chain seq x y z
N MET A 1 8.64 -10.46 25.15
CA MET A 1 7.96 -9.47 24.30
C MET A 1 6.83 -10.21 23.60
N PRO A 2 5.58 -9.75 23.64
CA PRO A 2 4.50 -10.51 23.02
C PRO A 2 4.72 -10.49 21.51
N MET A 3 5.10 -11.63 20.93
CA MET A 3 4.98 -11.85 19.49
C MET A 3 3.50 -12.00 19.20
N GLY A 4 2.87 -10.98 18.61
CA GLY A 4 1.55 -11.13 18.00
C GLY A 4 1.70 -11.91 16.71
N HIS A 5 1.52 -13.23 16.74
CA HIS A 5 1.36 -14.03 15.53
C HIS A 5 -0.13 -14.13 15.24
N ILE A 6 -0.63 -13.37 14.27
CA ILE A 6 -1.96 -13.63 13.69
C ILE A 6 -1.74 -14.45 12.42
N LEU A 7 -2.10 -15.73 12.49
CA LEU A 7 -2.00 -16.69 11.41
C LEU A 7 -3.34 -16.80 10.70
N HIS A 8 -3.30 -16.51 9.38
CA HIS A 8 -4.25 -16.90 8.33
C HIS A 8 -5.74 -16.80 8.65
N LEU A 9 -6.31 -15.62 8.36
CA LEU A 9 -7.76 -15.40 8.29
C LEU A 9 -8.18 -15.47 6.82
N GLN A 10 -8.73 -16.61 6.39
CA GLN A 10 -9.51 -16.66 5.16
C GLN A 10 -10.92 -16.17 5.49
N MET A 11 -11.32 -15.08 4.84
CA MET A 11 -12.57 -14.41 5.16
C MET A 11 -13.44 -14.30 3.89
N LEU A 12 -14.74 -14.61 4.02
CA LEU A 12 -15.64 -14.93 2.89
C LEU A 12 -16.92 -14.06 2.80
N TRP A 13 -16.95 -12.89 3.45
CA TRP A 13 -18.11 -11.97 3.51
C TRP A 13 -17.65 -10.53 3.68
N ASP A 14 -18.54 -9.55 3.74
CA ASP A 14 -18.15 -8.18 4.12
C ASP A 14 -17.69 -8.13 5.58
N TYR A 15 -16.50 -7.58 5.86
CA TYR A 15 -16.03 -7.36 7.24
C TYR A 15 -15.16 -6.10 7.38
N ILE A 16 -15.00 -5.67 8.63
CA ILE A 16 -14.10 -4.60 9.04
C ILE A 16 -13.09 -5.17 10.05
N THR A 17 -11.80 -5.01 9.79
CA THR A 17 -10.71 -5.36 10.70
C THR A 17 -10.05 -4.11 11.28
N LEU A 18 -9.72 -4.18 12.58
CA LEU A 18 -8.94 -3.17 13.27
C LEU A 18 -7.80 -3.87 14.01
N GLU A 19 -6.57 -3.51 13.70
CA GLU A 19 -5.38 -4.13 14.27
C GLU A 19 -4.42 -3.08 14.83
N GLN A 20 -3.86 -3.39 16.00
CA GLN A 20 -2.79 -2.60 16.61
C GLN A 20 -1.67 -3.52 17.04
N ALA A 21 -0.45 -3.22 16.61
CA ALA A 21 0.73 -4.04 16.87
C ALA A 21 1.88 -3.23 17.47
N TYR A 22 2.60 -3.84 18.43
CA TYR A 22 3.81 -3.31 19.05
C TYR A 22 4.94 -4.34 18.98
N GLY A 23 6.13 -3.91 18.59
CA GLY A 23 7.28 -4.80 18.35
C GLY A 23 7.23 -5.43 16.96
N THR A 24 7.68 -6.67 16.83
CA THR A 24 7.68 -7.38 15.53
C THR A 24 6.33 -8.06 15.29
N TYR A 25 5.74 -7.77 14.13
CA TYR A 25 4.47 -8.34 13.71
C TYR A 25 4.53 -8.76 12.23
N ILE A 26 3.90 -9.89 11.94
CA ILE A 26 3.81 -10.44 10.60
C ILE A 26 2.35 -10.83 10.35
N LYS A 27 1.78 -10.31 9.26
CA LYS A 27 0.42 -10.58 8.83
C LYS A 27 0.40 -11.27 7.47
N LEU A 28 -0.48 -12.25 7.35
CA LEU A 28 -0.84 -12.85 6.07
C LEU A 28 -2.37 -12.87 5.96
N GLU A 29 -2.88 -12.21 4.92
CA GLU A 29 -4.32 -12.06 4.70
C GLU A 29 -4.74 -12.53 3.31
N GLN A 30 -5.84 -13.27 3.24
CA GLN A 30 -6.52 -13.62 1.99
C GLN A 30 -8.03 -13.39 2.11
N ALA A 31 -8.58 -12.65 1.15
CA ALA A 31 -9.96 -12.16 1.25
C ALA A 31 -10.69 -12.18 -0.11
N TYR A 32 -12.04 -12.27 -0.05
CA TYR A 32 -12.99 -12.34 -1.18
C TYR A 32 -14.34 -11.62 -0.91
N GLY A 33 -14.58 -10.44 -1.46
CA GLY A 33 -15.74 -9.60 -1.10
C GLY A 33 -15.40 -8.13 -0.83
N THR A 34 -16.13 -7.46 0.07
CA THR A 34 -15.88 -6.06 0.46
C THR A 34 -15.19 -5.96 1.82
N TYR A 35 -14.09 -5.22 1.91
CA TYR A 35 -13.25 -5.20 3.09
C TYR A 35 -12.74 -3.83 3.46
N ILE A 36 -12.73 -3.57 4.76
CA ILE A 36 -12.14 -2.36 5.32
C ILE A 36 -11.16 -2.79 6.40
N THR A 37 -9.91 -2.38 6.26
CA THR A 37 -8.83 -2.76 7.17
C THR A 37 -8.16 -1.50 7.70
N LEU A 38 -8.13 -1.38 9.02
CA LEU A 38 -7.43 -0.30 9.72
C LEU A 38 -6.28 -0.91 10.53
N GLU A 39 -5.06 -0.49 10.23
CA GLU A 39 -3.85 -1.02 10.85
C GLU A 39 -3.02 0.10 11.47
N GLN A 40 -2.61 -0.08 12.73
CA GLN A 40 -1.63 0.78 13.38
C GLN A 40 -0.47 -0.05 13.93
N ALA A 41 0.76 0.31 13.55
CA ALA A 41 1.94 -0.46 13.93
C ALA A 41 3.08 0.41 14.48
N TYR A 42 3.68 -0.10 15.57
CA TYR A 42 4.92 0.42 16.17
C TYR A 42 5.93 -0.73 16.33
N GLY A 43 6.87 -0.89 15.41
CA GLY A 43 8.01 -1.81 15.59
C GLY A 43 8.62 -2.32 14.28
N ILE A 44 8.38 -3.58 13.92
CA ILE A 44 8.69 -4.08 12.58
C ILE A 44 7.42 -4.72 12.07
N TYR A 45 6.92 -4.26 10.94
CA TYR A 45 5.62 -4.68 10.42
C TYR A 45 5.76 -5.26 9.02
N ILE A 46 5.38 -6.52 8.85
CA ILE A 46 5.43 -7.21 7.56
C ILE A 46 4.04 -7.69 7.22
N THR A 47 3.49 -7.22 6.11
CA THR A 47 2.15 -7.64 5.64
C THR A 47 2.23 -8.20 4.23
N LEU A 48 1.63 -9.38 4.08
CA LEU A 48 1.36 -9.99 2.78
C LEU A 48 -0.14 -10.12 2.62
N LYS A 49 -0.70 -9.53 1.56
CA LYS A 49 -2.14 -9.50 1.31
C LYS A 49 -2.46 -9.96 -0.09
N GLN A 50 -3.45 -10.85 -0.20
CA GLN A 50 -4.08 -11.23 -1.46
C GLN A 50 -5.59 -11.00 -1.38
N ALA A 51 -6.12 -10.30 -2.38
CA ALA A 51 -7.44 -9.72 -2.28
C ALA A 51 -8.19 -9.81 -3.61
N TYR A 52 -9.47 -10.22 -3.54
CA TYR A 52 -10.43 -10.20 -4.66
C TYR A 52 -11.72 -9.47 -4.25
N GLY A 53 -12.15 -8.45 -5.00
CA GLY A 53 -13.33 -7.64 -4.68
C GLY A 53 -13.03 -6.17 -4.39
N THR A 54 -13.67 -5.57 -3.39
CA THR A 54 -13.49 -4.15 -3.02
C THR A 54 -12.77 -4.02 -1.69
N TYR A 55 -11.68 -3.26 -1.64
CA TYR A 55 -10.84 -3.14 -0.44
C TYR A 55 -10.52 -1.69 -0.15
N ILE A 56 -10.60 -1.36 1.13
CA ILE A 56 -10.19 -0.07 1.68
C ILE A 56 -9.19 -0.35 2.80
N THR A 57 -7.93 0.00 2.58
CA THR A 57 -6.86 -0.17 3.56
C THR A 57 -6.44 1.20 4.08
N LEU A 58 -6.49 1.39 5.39
CA LEU A 58 -5.91 2.54 6.07
C LEU A 58 -4.82 2.06 7.00
N LYS A 59 -3.59 2.48 6.74
CA LYS A 59 -2.42 2.03 7.47
C LYS A 59 -1.65 3.20 8.05
N GLN A 60 -1.31 3.10 9.34
CA GLN A 60 -0.42 4.03 10.01
C GLN A 60 0.74 3.26 10.64
N ALA A 61 1.97 3.53 10.19
CA ALA A 61 3.17 2.88 10.69
C ALA A 61 4.21 3.91 11.17
N TYR A 62 4.77 3.70 12.36
CA TYR A 62 5.81 4.57 12.92
C TYR A 62 7.19 3.92 12.96
N VAL A 63 7.59 3.17 11.93
CA VAL A 63 8.77 2.29 11.98
C VAL A 63 9.29 1.79 10.60
N THR A 64 10.01 0.66 10.58
CA THR A 64 10.28 -0.20 9.43
C THR A 64 9.06 -1.04 9.06
N SER A 65 8.55 -0.86 7.83
CA SER A 65 7.46 -1.66 7.27
C SER A 65 7.82 -2.28 5.92
N LEU A 66 7.28 -3.48 5.68
CA LEU A 66 7.29 -4.15 4.38
C LEU A 66 5.85 -4.55 4.05
N THR A 67 5.33 -4.04 2.93
CA THR A 67 4.02 -4.43 2.41
C THR A 67 4.20 -5.11 1.07
N LEU A 68 3.54 -6.25 0.89
CA LEU A 68 3.35 -6.88 -0.41
C LEU A 68 1.85 -7.12 -0.61
N GLU A 69 1.26 -6.47 -1.61
CA GLU A 69 -0.16 -6.56 -1.91
C GLU A 69 -0.40 -7.03 -3.34
N GLN A 70 -1.33 -8.00 -3.49
CA GLN A 70 -1.88 -8.40 -4.77
C GLN A 70 -3.40 -8.31 -4.75
N ALA A 71 -3.94 -7.65 -5.77
CA ALA A 71 -5.28 -7.11 -5.76
C ALA A 71 -5.98 -7.31 -7.13
N TYR A 72 -7.24 -7.78 -7.11
CA TYR A 72 -8.17 -7.90 -8.25
C TYR A 72 -9.56 -7.32 -7.96
N GLY A 73 -9.95 -6.22 -8.63
CA GLY A 73 -11.16 -5.45 -8.33
C GLY A 73 -10.90 -3.97 -8.03
N THR A 74 -11.51 -3.44 -6.98
CA THR A 74 -11.42 -2.01 -6.61
C THR A 74 -10.68 -1.83 -5.29
N TYR A 75 -9.64 -1.01 -5.29
CA TYR A 75 -8.74 -0.81 -4.16
C TYR A 75 -8.59 0.66 -3.84
N PHE A 76 -8.63 0.95 -2.55
CA PHE A 76 -8.25 2.24 -2.01
C PHE A 76 -7.27 2.00 -0.87
N THR A 77 -6.06 2.53 -1.02
CA THR A 77 -5.02 2.46 -0.01
C THR A 77 -4.67 3.86 0.44
N LEU A 78 -4.66 4.06 1.76
CA LEU A 78 -4.10 5.24 2.41
C LEU A 78 -2.99 4.77 3.35
N GLU A 79 -1.74 5.05 3.01
CA GLU A 79 -0.59 4.77 3.87
C GLU A 79 -0.04 6.06 4.47
N GLN A 80 0.06 6.08 5.80
CA GLN A 80 0.84 7.07 6.53
C GLN A 80 1.99 6.37 7.24
N ALA A 81 3.20 6.82 6.95
CA ALA A 81 4.37 6.17 7.51
C ALA A 81 5.41 7.19 8.01
N TYR A 82 6.09 6.80 9.08
CA TYR A 82 7.27 7.49 9.60
C TYR A 82 8.39 6.46 9.80
N GLY A 83 9.50 6.58 9.08
CA GLY A 83 10.64 5.68 9.22
C GLY A 83 11.10 5.11 7.89
N THR A 84 11.06 3.79 7.75
CA THR A 84 11.50 3.10 6.53
C THR A 84 10.37 2.23 6.00
N SER A 85 9.82 2.53 4.83
CA SER A 85 8.78 1.66 4.23
C SER A 85 9.23 1.13 2.88
N ILE A 86 8.87 -0.11 2.62
CA ILE A 86 8.99 -0.75 1.31
C ILE A 86 7.61 -1.29 0.96
N THR A 87 7.04 -0.81 -0.13
CA THR A 87 5.72 -1.22 -0.63
C THR A 87 5.87 -1.80 -2.03
N LEU A 88 5.36 -3.01 -2.21
CA LEU A 88 5.22 -3.66 -3.50
C LEU A 88 3.74 -3.92 -3.75
N GLU A 89 3.14 -3.24 -4.72
CA GLU A 89 1.74 -3.40 -5.07
C GLU A 89 1.57 -3.96 -6.48
N LYS A 90 0.64 -4.91 -6.61
CA LYS A 90 0.14 -5.34 -7.91
C LYS A 90 -1.38 -5.32 -7.94
N ALA A 91 -1.94 -4.45 -8.78
CA ALA A 91 -3.38 -4.26 -8.91
C ALA A 91 -3.89 -4.59 -10.32
N TYR A 92 -5.03 -5.27 -10.38
CA TYR A 92 -5.83 -5.45 -11.58
C TYR A 92 -7.23 -4.88 -11.33
N GLY A 93 -7.57 -3.79 -12.01
CA GLY A 93 -8.85 -3.10 -11.85
C GLY A 93 -8.65 -1.62 -11.56
N THR A 94 -9.44 -1.09 -10.62
CA THR A 94 -9.28 0.30 -10.18
C THR A 94 -8.48 0.32 -8.88
N SER A 95 -7.31 0.95 -8.86
CA SER A 95 -6.58 1.22 -7.61
C SER A 95 -6.33 2.72 -7.44
N VAL A 96 -6.50 3.17 -6.20
CA VAL A 96 -6.24 4.53 -5.74
C VAL A 96 -5.32 4.43 -4.53
N THR A 97 -4.11 4.95 -4.66
CA THR A 97 -3.10 4.97 -3.62
C THR A 97 -2.83 6.40 -3.19
N LEU A 98 -2.91 6.65 -1.88
CA LEU A 98 -2.55 7.91 -1.25
C LEU A 98 -1.49 7.65 -0.19
N ASP A 99 -0.28 8.11 -0.47
CA ASP A 99 0.86 7.84 0.38
C ASP A 99 1.41 9.13 0.99
N GLN A 100 1.58 9.11 2.32
CA GLN A 100 2.18 10.18 3.09
C GLN A 100 3.31 9.64 3.96
N ALA A 101 4.49 10.21 3.78
CA ALA A 101 5.69 9.54 4.22
C ALA A 101 6.78 10.51 4.71
N TYR A 102 7.41 10.15 5.83
CA TYR A 102 8.54 10.85 6.42
C TYR A 102 9.69 9.88 6.71
N GLY A 103 10.81 9.99 5.99
CA GLY A 103 11.96 9.09 6.14
C GLY A 103 12.46 8.50 4.82
N THR A 104 12.60 7.18 4.74
CA THR A 104 13.08 6.47 3.54
C THR A 104 12.03 5.53 2.99
N TYR A 105 11.66 5.70 1.73
CA TYR A 105 10.56 5.00 1.09
C TYR A 105 10.98 4.43 -0.24
N CYS A 106 10.57 3.18 -0.48
CA CYS A 106 10.71 2.53 -1.75
C CYS A 106 9.36 1.95 -2.15
N THR A 107 8.81 2.44 -3.24
CA THR A 107 7.51 2.03 -3.77
C THR A 107 7.72 1.43 -5.15
N LEU A 108 7.17 0.23 -5.36
CA LEU A 108 7.14 -0.44 -6.64
C LEU A 108 5.72 -0.89 -6.94
N GLU A 109 5.12 -0.32 -7.98
CA GLU A 109 3.72 -0.51 -8.28
C GLU A 109 3.54 -0.99 -9.72
N GLN A 110 2.68 -2.00 -9.88
CA GLN A 110 2.24 -2.46 -11.17
C GLN A 110 0.71 -2.50 -11.22
N ALA A 111 0.14 -1.73 -12.13
CA ALA A 111 -1.31 -1.63 -12.26
C ALA A 111 -1.80 -1.92 -13.69
N HIS A 112 -2.99 -2.51 -13.76
CA HIS A 112 -3.74 -2.70 -14.99
C HIS A 112 -5.14 -2.09 -14.84
N GLU A 113 -5.62 -1.43 -15.90
CA GLU A 113 -6.87 -0.67 -16.02
C GLU A 113 -6.80 0.78 -15.52
N THR A 114 -7.17 1.09 -14.28
CA THR A 114 -7.17 2.48 -13.78
C THR A 114 -6.33 2.59 -12.52
N TYR A 115 -5.34 3.47 -12.55
CA TYR A 115 -4.42 3.70 -11.46
C TYR A 115 -4.27 5.19 -11.15
N ILE A 116 -4.48 5.54 -9.88
CA ILE A 116 -4.38 6.90 -9.38
C ILE A 116 -3.45 6.90 -8.16
N THR A 117 -2.32 7.57 -8.28
CA THR A 117 -1.35 7.73 -7.17
C THR A 117 -1.28 9.19 -6.76
N LEU A 118 -1.27 9.43 -5.45
CA LEU A 118 -0.95 10.73 -4.86
C LEU A 118 0.10 10.51 -3.78
N GLU A 119 1.30 11.02 -4.00
CA GLU A 119 2.43 10.88 -3.07
C GLU A 119 2.79 12.22 -2.42
N GLN A 120 2.94 12.22 -1.10
CA GLN A 120 3.49 13.35 -0.33
C GLN A 120 4.59 12.89 0.60
N ALA A 121 5.76 13.52 0.48
CA ALA A 121 6.99 12.89 0.90
C ALA A 121 8.04 13.88 1.44
N TYR A 122 8.64 13.54 2.59
CA TYR A 122 9.77 14.25 3.20
C TYR A 122 10.91 13.28 3.54
N GLY A 123 12.06 13.39 2.86
CA GLY A 123 13.21 12.49 3.04
C GLY A 123 13.75 11.90 1.73
N THR A 124 13.94 10.58 1.68
CA THR A 124 14.47 9.85 0.52
C THR A 124 13.40 8.92 -0.05
N PHE A 125 13.10 9.06 -1.33
CA PHE A 125 12.02 8.34 -2.01
C PHE A 125 12.50 7.75 -3.31
N ILE A 126 12.13 6.50 -3.54
CA ILE A 126 12.37 5.78 -4.78
C ILE A 126 11.04 5.18 -5.20
N THR A 127 10.47 5.71 -6.28
CA THR A 127 9.17 5.29 -6.81
C THR A 127 9.39 4.71 -8.20
N LEU A 128 8.91 3.49 -8.42
CA LEU A 128 8.93 2.82 -9.72
C LEU A 128 7.54 2.32 -10.02
N GLU A 129 6.92 2.87 -11.06
CA GLU A 129 5.53 2.59 -11.39
C GLU A 129 5.39 2.13 -12.83
N GLN A 130 4.61 1.09 -13.02
CA GLN A 130 4.22 0.61 -14.34
C GLN A 130 2.71 0.43 -14.43
N ALA A 131 2.09 1.15 -15.36
CA ALA A 131 0.66 1.11 -15.58
C ALA A 131 0.31 0.73 -17.02
N TYR A 132 -0.71 -0.10 -17.17
CA TYR A 132 -1.37 -0.41 -18.44
C TYR A 132 -2.83 0.04 -18.36
N GLY A 133 -3.17 1.14 -19.04
CA GLY A 133 -4.49 1.75 -19.02
C GLY A 133 -4.43 3.25 -18.70
N ILE A 134 -5.26 3.70 -17.77
CA ILE A 134 -5.30 5.09 -17.31
C ILE A 134 -4.41 5.20 -16.08
N TYR A 135 -3.37 6.03 -16.18
CA TYR A 135 -2.48 6.36 -15.07
C TYR A 135 -2.55 7.86 -14.75
N ILE A 136 -2.85 8.19 -13.50
CA ILE A 136 -2.92 9.55 -12.98
C ILE A 136 -2.01 9.66 -11.75
N THR A 137 -1.07 10.60 -11.76
CA THR A 137 -0.13 10.81 -10.66
C THR A 137 -0.07 12.27 -10.23
N LEU A 138 0.21 12.49 -8.94
CA LEU A 138 0.55 13.78 -8.36
C LEU A 138 1.58 13.52 -7.26
N GLU A 139 2.76 14.12 -7.39
CA GLU A 139 3.86 13.97 -6.43
C GLU A 139 4.22 15.31 -5.78
N GLN A 140 4.37 15.32 -4.45
CA GLN A 140 4.91 16.46 -3.70
C GLN A 140 6.01 16.02 -2.75
N ALA A 141 7.17 16.65 -2.88
CA ALA A 141 8.42 16.04 -2.50
C ALA A 141 9.43 17.05 -1.91
N TYR A 142 9.95 16.77 -0.71
CA TYR A 142 11.04 17.53 -0.06
C TYR A 142 12.20 16.62 0.39
N GLY A 143 13.37 16.75 -0.24
CA GLY A 143 14.50 15.83 -0.05
C GLY A 143 15.02 15.21 -1.36
N THR A 144 15.35 13.92 -1.35
CA THR A 144 15.89 13.19 -2.51
C THR A 144 14.83 12.27 -3.10
N PHE A 145 14.61 12.38 -4.42
CA PHE A 145 13.56 11.66 -5.14
C PHE A 145 14.12 11.01 -6.39
N ILE A 146 13.76 9.76 -6.60
CA ILE A 146 14.05 9.01 -7.81
C ILE A 146 12.73 8.38 -8.25
N THR A 147 12.07 9.00 -9.22
CA THR A 147 10.82 8.49 -9.81
C THR A 147 11.10 7.95 -11.20
N LEU A 148 10.59 6.76 -11.49
CA LEU A 148 10.55 6.19 -12.84
C LEU A 148 9.15 5.66 -13.12
N GLU A 149 8.48 6.28 -14.08
CA GLU A 149 7.11 5.96 -14.46
C GLU A 149 7.08 5.41 -15.88
N GLN A 150 6.31 4.33 -16.08
CA GLN A 150 6.00 3.81 -17.39
C GLN A 150 4.50 3.58 -17.51
N ALA A 151 3.85 4.37 -18.37
CA ALA A 151 2.46 4.19 -18.71
C ALA A 151 2.29 3.72 -20.15
N HIS A 152 1.43 2.73 -20.34
CA HIS A 152 0.93 2.32 -21.64
C HIS A 152 -0.55 2.72 -21.73
N GLU A 153 -0.90 3.48 -22.77
CA GLU A 153 -2.20 4.13 -23.02
C GLU A 153 -2.27 5.59 -22.54
N THR A 154 -2.91 5.87 -21.41
CA THR A 154 -3.18 7.25 -20.95
C THR A 154 -2.36 7.59 -19.72
N PHE A 155 -1.61 8.68 -19.76
CA PHE A 155 -0.82 9.17 -18.63
C PHE A 155 -1.11 10.65 -18.35
N ILE A 156 -1.44 10.95 -17.10
CA ILE A 156 -1.73 12.30 -16.60
C ILE A 156 -0.89 12.54 -15.35
N THR A 157 -0.09 13.59 -15.36
CA THR A 157 0.64 14.08 -14.18
C THR A 157 0.11 15.46 -13.81
N LEU A 158 -0.05 15.72 -12.51
CA LEU A 158 -0.56 16.96 -11.92
C LEU A 158 0.52 17.61 -11.04
#